data_AF-A0A162N7Y8-F1
#
_entry.id   AF-A0A162N7Y8-F1
#
_cell.length_a   1.000
_cell.length_b   1.000
_cell.length_c   1.000
_cell.angle_alpha   90.00
_cell.angle_beta   90.00
_cell.angle_gamma   90.00
#
_symmetry.space_group_name_H-M   'P 1'
#
loop_
_entity.id
_entity.type
_entity.pdbx_description
1 polymer ?
#
loop_
_entity_poly.entity_id
_entity_poly.type
_entity_poly.pdbx_seq_one_letter_code
_entity_poly.pdbx_strand_id
1 'polypeptide(L)'
;MRKLSSSGVHMNGFGLPAALRDYLIFIHPILEYGLAIVPASRSDVQILQKAQNMCLQTCIRRPDATMGVVHIAALAALPNLFTRSRALQAKFLHRAETLPSDSLIKALTTQLELSKEKTTWGELRRSVLWKKAQLLKEHQPRLKDPLKEAYVLLCQKEIDMQLASVNRPVTVARGLCKPVWDPVLLLPCTRSERRRLIKWRIAWLPPTPSVECQCGAIKGNQNHMLICPATITLVQKLWSLMDPAPPPEVHLIDYALNCLPRFFKSPGTWCDWWPCLLALLRAVDQTTSSYKLPEEKAHGQIPIDLAAKFRATKPTRPHRIPPPTQEPVPGDPFPHLLSKISTVPRQPPPSVPARNCA
;
A
#
# COMPACT_ATOMS: atom_id res chain seq x y z
N MET A 1 -12.67 10.49 18.53
CA MET A 1 -11.98 11.39 17.57
C MET A 1 -11.94 12.86 18.00
N ARG A 2 -13.06 13.52 18.35
CA ARG A 2 -13.06 14.96 18.71
C ARG A 2 -12.03 15.36 19.79
N LYS A 3 -11.91 14.57 20.87
CA LYS A 3 -10.90 14.78 21.92
C LYS A 3 -9.45 14.72 21.40
N LEU A 4 -9.14 13.74 20.54
CA LEU A 4 -7.81 13.66 19.89
C LEU A 4 -7.55 14.90 19.03
N SER A 5 -8.55 15.30 18.25
CA SER A 5 -8.45 16.50 17.39
C SER A 5 -8.24 17.78 18.20
N SER A 6 -8.90 17.95 19.35
CA SER A 6 -8.66 19.13 20.21
C SER A 6 -7.24 19.15 20.80
N SER A 7 -6.61 17.99 20.97
CA SER A 7 -5.21 17.87 21.38
C SER A 7 -4.20 18.07 20.23
N GLY A 8 -4.66 18.46 19.02
CA GLY A 8 -3.80 18.71 17.87
C GLY A 8 -3.57 17.50 16.95
N VAL A 9 -4.23 16.36 17.21
CA VAL A 9 -4.16 15.14 16.38
C VAL A 9 -5.03 15.32 15.12
N HIS A 10 -4.53 16.13 14.20
CA HIS A 10 -5.15 16.43 12.92
C HIS A 10 -4.12 16.96 11.92
N MET A 11 -4.50 17.07 10.64
CA MET A 11 -3.64 17.50 9.53
C MET A 11 -2.90 18.81 9.80
N ASN A 12 -3.57 19.80 10.39
CA ASN A 12 -2.98 21.12 10.71
C ASN A 12 -2.24 21.16 12.07
N GLY A 13 -2.03 20.03 12.73
CA GLY A 13 -1.37 19.92 14.04
C GLY A 13 -0.19 18.97 13.94
N PHE A 14 -0.25 17.82 14.61
CA PHE A 14 0.76 16.76 14.49
C PHE A 14 0.87 16.14 13.08
N GLY A 15 -0.05 16.49 12.17
CA GLY A 15 -0.02 16.09 10.78
C GLY A 15 -0.97 14.94 10.50
N LEU A 16 -1.31 14.78 9.22
CA LEU A 16 -2.26 13.74 8.78
C LEU A 16 -1.77 12.32 9.11
N PRO A 17 -0.47 11.96 8.94
CA PRO A 17 -0.01 10.63 9.27
C PRO A 17 -0.24 10.27 10.74
N ALA A 18 0.05 11.18 11.67
CA ALA A 18 -0.20 10.96 13.10
C ALA A 18 -1.71 10.81 13.37
N ALA A 19 -2.53 11.68 12.80
CA ALA A 19 -3.98 11.63 12.97
C ALA A 19 -4.61 10.32 12.48
N LEU A 20 -4.16 9.81 11.33
CA LEU A 20 -4.64 8.53 10.80
C LEU A 20 -4.13 7.34 11.62
N ARG A 21 -2.92 7.40 12.19
CA ARG A 21 -2.41 6.36 13.10
C ARG A 21 -3.23 6.30 14.38
N ASP A 22 -3.48 7.44 15.00
CA ASP A 22 -4.27 7.50 16.24
C ASP A 22 -5.73 7.08 16.00
N TYR A 23 -6.30 7.44 14.84
CA TYR A 23 -7.59 6.91 14.41
C TYR A 23 -7.58 5.38 14.32
N LEU A 24 -6.58 4.80 13.64
CA LEU A 24 -6.45 3.34 13.48
C LEU A 24 -6.24 2.61 14.81
N ILE A 25 -5.53 3.23 15.75
CA ILE A 25 -5.20 2.62 17.04
C ILE A 25 -6.36 2.71 18.03
N PHE A 26 -6.97 3.89 18.16
CA PHE A 26 -7.92 4.15 19.25
C PHE A 26 -9.39 4.11 18.83
N ILE A 27 -9.70 4.44 17.58
CA ILE A 27 -11.10 4.66 17.15
C ILE A 27 -11.59 3.55 16.22
N HIS A 28 -10.78 3.14 15.25
CA HIS A 28 -11.16 2.11 14.28
C HIS A 28 -11.55 0.79 14.96
N PRO A 29 -10.85 0.29 16.01
CA PRO A 29 -11.25 -0.94 16.70
C PRO A 29 -12.63 -0.85 17.36
N ILE A 30 -13.04 0.34 17.81
CA ILE A 30 -14.37 0.56 18.40
C ILE A 30 -15.46 0.38 17.33
N LEU A 31 -15.21 0.88 16.11
CA LEU A 31 -16.14 0.72 14.98
C LEU A 31 -16.20 -0.73 14.48
N GLU A 32 -15.14 -1.50 14.69
CA GLU A 32 -15.04 -2.91 14.29
C GLU A 32 -15.58 -3.88 15.33
N TYR A 33 -15.80 -3.41 16.56
CA TYR A 33 -16.24 -4.25 17.66
C TYR A 33 -17.54 -4.97 17.30
N GLY A 34 -17.53 -6.30 17.35
CA GLY A 34 -18.67 -7.15 16.99
C GLY A 34 -18.80 -7.49 15.50
N LEU A 35 -18.17 -6.76 14.57
CA LEU A 35 -18.28 -7.03 13.12
C LEU A 35 -17.76 -8.41 12.71
N ALA A 36 -16.81 -8.96 13.48
CA ALA A 36 -16.23 -10.27 13.21
C ALA A 36 -17.19 -11.43 13.48
N ILE A 37 -18.14 -11.25 14.40
CA ILE A 37 -18.98 -12.34 14.94
C ILE A 37 -20.46 -12.20 14.58
N VAL A 38 -20.91 -10.99 14.22
CA VAL A 38 -22.29 -10.74 13.80
C VAL A 38 -22.34 -10.36 12.31
N PRO A 39 -23.19 -11.02 11.51
CA PRO A 39 -23.61 -10.56 10.20
C PRO A 39 -24.25 -9.17 10.32
N ALA A 40 -23.48 -8.13 10.04
CA ALA A 40 -24.00 -6.78 10.06
C ALA A 40 -24.91 -6.56 8.84
N SER A 41 -26.11 -6.02 9.09
CA SER A 41 -27.01 -5.63 7.99
C SER A 41 -26.38 -4.50 7.17
N ARG A 42 -26.89 -4.28 5.95
CA ARG A 42 -26.38 -3.20 5.10
C ARG A 42 -26.56 -1.82 5.76
N SER A 43 -27.67 -1.62 6.48
CA SER A 43 -27.94 -0.38 7.22
C SER A 43 -26.95 -0.17 8.36
N ASP A 44 -26.63 -1.21 9.14
CA ASP A 44 -25.68 -1.09 10.24
C ASP A 44 -24.29 -0.70 9.73
N VAL A 45 -23.85 -1.37 8.66
CA VAL A 45 -22.56 -1.06 8.02
C VAL A 45 -22.54 0.36 7.44
N GLN A 46 -23.67 0.86 6.91
CA GLN A 46 -23.77 2.24 6.43
C GLN A 46 -23.64 3.26 7.56
N ILE A 47 -24.23 3.00 8.72
CA ILE A 47 -24.10 3.85 9.91
C ILE A 47 -22.63 3.89 10.36
N LEU A 48 -21.97 2.73 10.44
CA LEU A 48 -20.55 2.64 10.79
C LEU A 48 -19.65 3.30 9.75
N GLN A 49 -19.99 3.18 8.46
CA GLN A 49 -19.27 3.86 7.39
C GLN A 49 -19.38 5.39 7.52
N LYS A 50 -20.58 5.89 7.85
CA LYS A 50 -20.78 7.32 8.13
C LYS A 50 -19.94 7.76 9.35
N ALA A 51 -19.88 6.95 10.40
CA ALA A 51 -19.05 7.22 11.57
C ALA A 51 -17.54 7.26 11.24
N GLN A 52 -17.05 6.31 10.42
CA GLN A 52 -15.68 6.35 9.90
C GLN A 52 -15.44 7.63 9.09
N ASN A 53 -16.35 7.99 8.18
CA ASN A 53 -16.21 9.19 7.34
C ASN A 53 -16.12 10.46 8.20
N MET A 54 -16.96 10.59 9.23
CA MET A 54 -16.90 11.71 10.19
C MET A 54 -15.57 11.77 10.95
N CYS A 55 -15.02 10.62 11.33
CA CYS A 55 -13.71 10.57 11.99
C CYS A 55 -12.58 11.02 11.05
N LEU A 56 -12.62 10.59 9.78
CA LEU A 56 -11.66 11.01 8.76
C LEU A 56 -11.78 12.50 8.43
N GLN A 57 -13.00 13.04 8.32
CA GLN A 57 -13.25 14.49 8.18
C GLN A 57 -12.64 15.29 9.34
N THR A 58 -12.71 14.74 10.56
CA THR A 58 -12.07 15.34 11.73
C THR A 58 -10.54 15.32 11.60
N CYS A 59 -9.94 14.23 11.11
CA CYS A 59 -8.49 14.14 10.88
C CYS A 59 -7.99 15.22 9.91
N ILE A 60 -8.78 15.56 8.87
CA ILE A 60 -8.42 16.58 7.87
C ILE A 60 -8.92 18.00 8.19
N ARG A 61 -9.68 18.17 9.28
CA ARG A 61 -10.38 19.41 9.67
C ARG A 61 -11.23 20.02 8.55
N ARG A 62 -11.96 19.17 7.82
CA ARG A 62 -12.92 19.61 6.79
C ARG A 62 -14.25 18.88 7.00
N PRO A 63 -15.21 19.50 7.71
CA PRO A 63 -16.49 18.89 8.06
C PRO A 63 -17.31 18.42 6.84
N ASP A 64 -17.20 19.13 5.71
CA ASP A 64 -18.09 18.93 4.55
C ASP A 64 -17.39 18.31 3.32
N ALA A 65 -16.16 17.84 3.47
CA ALA A 65 -15.39 17.31 2.33
C ALA A 65 -15.70 15.83 2.06
N THR A 66 -16.72 15.53 1.25
CA THR A 66 -17.04 14.15 0.84
C THR A 66 -15.93 13.53 -0.01
N MET A 67 -15.42 14.27 -1.01
CA MET A 67 -14.36 13.80 -1.89
C MET A 67 -13.01 13.61 -1.15
N GLY A 68 -12.75 14.40 -0.12
CA GLY A 68 -11.53 14.26 0.68
C GLY A 68 -11.47 12.93 1.42
N VAL A 69 -12.59 12.45 1.94
CA VAL A 69 -12.64 11.25 2.78
C VAL A 69 -12.24 9.99 2.02
N VAL A 70 -12.73 9.80 0.80
CA VAL A 70 -12.41 8.61 -0.02
C VAL A 70 -10.91 8.57 -0.32
N HIS A 71 -10.33 9.68 -0.78
CA HIS A 71 -8.90 9.73 -1.08
C HIS A 71 -8.04 9.58 0.18
N ILE A 72 -8.48 10.10 1.34
CA ILE A 72 -7.74 9.96 2.61
C ILE A 72 -7.81 8.53 3.14
N ALA A 73 -8.98 7.89 3.07
CA ALA A 73 -9.15 6.47 3.37
C ALA A 73 -8.25 5.65 2.44
N ALA A 74 -8.24 5.97 1.14
CA ALA A 74 -7.32 5.39 0.20
C ALA A 74 -5.88 5.59 0.69
N LEU A 75 -5.38 6.81 0.93
CA LEU A 75 -4.02 7.09 1.40
C LEU A 75 -3.58 6.22 2.59
N ALA A 76 -4.43 6.01 3.60
CA ALA A 76 -4.12 5.14 4.75
C ALA A 76 -4.36 3.63 4.51
N ALA A 77 -4.69 3.22 3.28
CA ALA A 77 -5.15 1.88 2.93
C ALA A 77 -6.30 1.39 3.82
N LEU A 78 -7.20 2.30 4.16
CA LEU A 78 -8.34 2.03 5.00
C LEU A 78 -9.47 1.47 4.14
N PRO A 79 -9.87 0.20 4.32
CA PRO A 79 -11.04 -0.34 3.64
C PRO A 79 -12.32 0.37 4.11
N ASN A 80 -13.36 0.35 3.28
CA ASN A 80 -14.71 0.65 3.75
C ASN A 80 -15.16 -0.41 4.78
N LEU A 81 -16.12 -0.07 5.65
CA LEU A 81 -16.59 -0.92 6.74
C LEU A 81 -17.23 -2.22 6.22
N PHE A 82 -17.77 -2.20 5.00
CA PHE A 82 -18.35 -3.38 4.37
C PHE A 82 -17.29 -4.42 4.01
N THR A 83 -16.22 -4.00 3.32
CA THR A 83 -15.05 -4.82 3.00
C THR A 83 -14.37 -5.29 4.27
N ARG A 84 -14.26 -4.40 5.25
CA ARG A 84 -13.63 -4.72 6.53
C ARG A 84 -14.42 -5.75 7.34
N SER A 85 -15.74 -5.61 7.42
CA SER A 85 -16.63 -6.56 8.08
C SER A 85 -16.46 -7.97 7.48
N ARG A 86 -16.53 -8.10 6.15
CA ARG A 86 -16.30 -9.38 5.46
C ARG A 86 -14.93 -9.99 5.78
N ALA A 87 -13.88 -9.16 5.82
CA ALA A 87 -12.53 -9.61 6.15
C ALA A 87 -12.41 -10.10 7.60
N LEU A 88 -13.04 -9.39 8.55
CA LEU A 88 -13.06 -9.77 9.96
C LEU A 88 -13.82 -11.08 10.17
N GLN A 89 -14.99 -11.22 9.55
CA GLN A 89 -15.81 -12.43 9.60
C GLN A 89 -15.07 -13.65 9.03
N ALA A 90 -14.43 -13.50 7.88
CA ALA A 90 -13.66 -14.59 7.28
C ALA A 90 -12.43 -14.96 8.11
N LYS A 91 -11.75 -13.99 8.73
CA LYS A 91 -10.66 -14.26 9.69
C LYS A 91 -11.14 -14.98 10.94
N PHE A 92 -12.30 -14.59 11.46
CA PHE A 92 -12.92 -15.25 12.60
C PHE A 92 -13.25 -16.71 12.27
N LEU A 93 -13.87 -16.98 11.13
CA LEU A 93 -14.14 -18.34 10.66
C LEU A 93 -12.86 -19.15 10.47
N HIS A 94 -11.85 -18.58 9.82
CA HIS A 94 -10.55 -19.25 9.65
C HIS A 94 -9.96 -19.66 10.99
N ARG A 95 -9.96 -18.73 11.96
CA ARG A 95 -9.48 -19.01 13.31
C ARG A 95 -10.29 -20.12 13.96
N ALA A 96 -11.62 -20.04 13.92
CA ALA A 96 -12.52 -21.04 14.49
C ALA A 96 -12.28 -22.44 13.90
N GLU A 97 -11.94 -22.55 12.61
CA GLU A 97 -11.63 -23.85 11.99
C GLU A 97 -10.30 -24.44 12.44
N THR A 98 -9.29 -23.59 12.67
CA THR A 98 -7.94 -23.99 13.11
C THR A 98 -7.82 -24.24 14.61
N LEU A 99 -8.86 -23.95 15.39
CA LEU A 99 -8.83 -24.19 16.82
C LEU A 99 -8.88 -25.71 17.13
N PRO A 100 -8.23 -26.13 18.23
CA PRO A 100 -8.37 -27.49 18.77
C PRO A 100 -9.84 -27.90 19.00
N SER A 101 -10.11 -29.21 18.89
CA SER A 101 -11.45 -29.80 19.03
C SER A 101 -12.09 -29.61 20.41
N ASP A 102 -11.27 -29.49 21.44
CA ASP A 102 -11.64 -29.24 22.84
C ASP A 102 -11.92 -27.75 23.13
N SER A 103 -11.62 -26.85 22.18
CA SER A 103 -11.98 -25.45 22.36
C SER A 103 -13.50 -25.27 22.34
N LEU A 104 -14.01 -24.45 23.27
CA LEU A 104 -15.44 -24.15 23.36
C LEU A 104 -16.04 -23.71 22.02
N ILE A 105 -15.33 -22.85 21.28
CA ILE A 105 -15.78 -22.39 19.97
C ILE A 105 -15.91 -23.56 19.00
N LYS A 106 -14.91 -24.45 18.91
CA LYS A 106 -14.96 -25.59 17.99
C LYS A 106 -16.11 -26.54 18.35
N ALA A 107 -16.26 -26.87 19.63
CA ALA A 107 -17.34 -27.71 20.13
C ALA A 107 -18.72 -27.12 19.82
N LEU A 108 -18.94 -25.83 20.12
CA LEU A 108 -20.18 -25.13 19.80
C LEU A 108 -20.46 -25.14 18.30
N THR A 109 -19.45 -24.92 17.49
CA THR A 109 -19.62 -24.82 16.04
C THR A 109 -19.96 -26.15 15.39
N THR A 110 -19.37 -27.26 15.86
CA THR A 110 -19.74 -28.61 15.41
C THR A 110 -21.18 -28.96 15.81
N GLN A 111 -21.63 -28.53 17.00
CA GLN A 111 -23.04 -28.71 17.39
C GLN A 111 -24.00 -27.85 16.56
N LEU A 112 -23.62 -26.60 16.26
CA LEU A 112 -24.42 -25.70 15.42
C LEU A 112 -24.48 -26.15 13.96
N GLU A 113 -23.45 -26.82 13.43
CA GLU A 113 -23.47 -27.43 12.09
C GLU A 113 -24.51 -28.56 11.97
N LEU A 114 -24.76 -29.28 13.07
CA LEU A 114 -25.78 -30.34 13.11
C LEU A 114 -27.20 -29.76 13.13
N SER A 115 -27.37 -28.53 13.64
CA SER A 115 -28.63 -27.79 13.55
C SER A 115 -28.76 -27.17 12.16
N LYS A 116 -29.63 -27.72 11.30
CA LYS A 116 -29.83 -27.32 9.88
C LYS A 116 -30.42 -25.91 9.66
N GLU A 117 -30.27 -24.98 10.59
CA GLU A 117 -30.99 -23.71 10.59
C GLU A 117 -30.14 -22.47 10.33
N LYS A 118 -30.85 -21.36 10.09
CA LYS A 118 -30.41 -19.98 9.83
C LYS A 118 -29.62 -19.39 11.00
N THR A 119 -28.55 -20.05 11.41
CA THR A 119 -27.67 -19.56 12.46
C THR A 119 -26.80 -18.43 11.91
N THR A 120 -26.42 -17.52 12.82
CA THR A 120 -25.40 -16.51 12.59
C THR A 120 -24.14 -17.12 11.95
N TRP A 121 -23.76 -18.33 12.37
CA TRP A 121 -22.59 -19.03 11.87
C TRP A 121 -22.74 -19.50 10.40
N GLY A 122 -23.92 -20.02 10.04
CA GLY A 122 -24.25 -20.35 8.65
C GLY A 122 -24.29 -19.12 7.74
N GLU A 123 -24.69 -17.95 8.25
CA GLU A 123 -24.62 -16.68 7.51
C GLU A 123 -23.18 -16.24 7.24
N LEU A 124 -22.30 -16.30 8.25
CA LEU A 124 -20.89 -15.94 8.09
C LEU A 124 -20.21 -16.80 7.02
N ARG A 125 -20.47 -18.12 7.02
CA ARG A 125 -19.93 -19.06 6.01
C ARG A 125 -20.46 -18.83 4.60
N ARG A 126 -21.63 -18.22 4.47
CA ARG A 126 -22.18 -17.84 3.15
C ARG A 126 -21.51 -16.60 2.56
N SER A 127 -20.64 -15.91 3.30
CA SER A 127 -19.97 -14.71 2.83
C SER A 127 -19.12 -14.97 1.56
N VAL A 128 -19.14 -14.00 0.65
CA VAL A 128 -18.43 -14.07 -0.64
C VAL A 128 -16.94 -14.29 -0.46
N LEU A 129 -16.34 -13.61 0.53
CA LEU A 129 -14.91 -13.71 0.81
C LEU A 129 -14.54 -15.12 1.29
N TRP A 130 -15.33 -15.69 2.18
CA TRP A 130 -15.10 -17.03 2.70
C TRP A 130 -15.19 -18.09 1.60
N LYS A 131 -16.28 -18.06 0.80
CA LYS A 131 -16.44 -18.97 -0.35
C LYS A 131 -15.26 -18.88 -1.32
N LYS A 132 -14.79 -17.67 -1.63
CA LYS A 132 -13.65 -17.47 -2.52
C LYS A 132 -12.35 -18.03 -1.94
N ALA A 133 -12.13 -17.90 -0.63
CA ALA A 133 -10.98 -18.48 0.04
C ALA A 133 -11.00 -20.03 0.00
N GLN A 134 -12.17 -20.64 0.18
CA GLN A 134 -12.32 -22.10 0.07
C GLN A 134 -12.08 -22.59 -1.36
N LEU A 135 -12.64 -21.91 -2.36
CA LEU A 135 -12.38 -22.23 -3.78
C LEU A 135 -10.89 -22.13 -4.12
N LEU A 136 -10.18 -21.10 -3.64
CA LEU A 136 -8.74 -20.96 -3.85
C LEU A 136 -7.95 -22.09 -3.17
N LYS A 137 -8.37 -22.51 -1.98
CA LYS A 137 -7.76 -23.63 -1.26
C LYS A 137 -7.92 -24.95 -2.02
N GLU A 138 -9.09 -25.18 -2.61
CA GLU A 138 -9.39 -26.37 -3.41
C GLU A 138 -8.59 -26.40 -4.72
N HIS A 139 -8.57 -25.30 -5.47
CA HIS A 139 -7.92 -25.23 -6.78
C HIS A 139 -6.40 -25.05 -6.69
N GLN A 140 -5.89 -24.47 -5.61
CA GLN A 140 -4.45 -24.19 -5.40
C GLN A 140 -4.02 -24.62 -3.99
N PRO A 141 -3.91 -25.93 -3.70
CA PRO A 141 -3.59 -26.44 -2.37
C PRO A 141 -2.19 -26.03 -1.88
N ARG A 142 -1.28 -25.63 -2.78
CA ARG A 142 0.05 -25.10 -2.43
C ARG A 142 0.05 -23.64 -2.00
N LEU A 143 -1.09 -22.94 -2.11
CA LEU A 143 -1.20 -21.53 -1.73
C LEU A 143 -1.09 -21.38 -0.21
N LYS A 144 -0.09 -20.60 0.23
CA LYS A 144 0.24 -20.45 1.67
C LYS A 144 -0.91 -19.84 2.50
N ASP A 145 -1.64 -18.89 1.93
CA ASP A 145 -2.73 -18.18 2.62
C ASP A 145 -3.86 -17.81 1.63
N PRO A 146 -4.80 -18.75 1.38
CA PRO A 146 -5.91 -18.55 0.45
C PRO A 146 -6.85 -17.41 0.87
N LEU A 147 -6.99 -17.18 2.18
CA LEU A 147 -7.85 -16.12 2.70
C LEU A 147 -7.27 -14.74 2.40
N LYS A 148 -5.97 -14.56 2.61
CA LYS A 148 -5.28 -13.32 2.28
C LYS A 148 -5.35 -13.03 0.78
N GLU A 149 -5.18 -14.04 -0.06
CA GLU A 149 -5.27 -13.87 -1.51
C GLU A 149 -6.70 -13.49 -1.94
N ALA A 150 -7.72 -14.17 -1.41
CA ALA A 150 -9.11 -13.83 -1.64
C ALA A 150 -9.42 -12.37 -1.23
N TYR A 151 -8.85 -11.92 -0.11
CA TYR A 151 -9.02 -10.56 0.39
C TYR A 151 -8.34 -9.52 -0.52
N VAL A 152 -7.12 -9.78 -0.97
CA VAL A 152 -6.41 -8.92 -1.94
C VAL A 152 -7.23 -8.77 -3.22
N LEU A 153 -7.74 -9.86 -3.78
CA LEU A 153 -8.58 -9.83 -4.97
C LEU A 153 -9.89 -9.06 -4.75
N LEU A 154 -10.48 -9.15 -3.56
CA LEU A 154 -11.70 -8.40 -3.23
C LEU A 154 -11.42 -6.90 -3.11
N CYS A 155 -10.31 -6.52 -2.46
CA CYS A 155 -9.88 -5.12 -2.39
C CYS A 155 -9.56 -4.56 -3.79
N GLN A 156 -8.89 -5.34 -4.63
CA GLN A 156 -8.57 -4.92 -6.00
C GLN A 156 -9.85 -4.65 -6.80
N LYS A 157 -10.81 -5.59 -6.78
CA LYS A 157 -12.10 -5.40 -7.45
C LYS A 157 -12.85 -4.14 -6.99
N GLU A 158 -12.81 -3.84 -5.70
CA GLU A 158 -13.42 -2.63 -5.15
C GLU A 158 -12.72 -1.37 -5.67
N ILE A 159 -11.38 -1.36 -5.69
CA ILE A 159 -10.59 -0.28 -6.28
C ILE A 159 -10.95 -0.12 -7.76
N ASP A 160 -10.98 -1.20 -8.53
CA ASP A 160 -11.28 -1.17 -9.97
C ASP A 160 -12.70 -0.63 -10.24
N MET A 161 -13.70 -1.02 -9.44
CA MET A 161 -15.06 -0.45 -9.53
C MET A 161 -15.10 1.04 -9.18
N GLN A 162 -14.35 1.47 -8.15
CA GLN A 162 -14.25 2.89 -7.82
C GLN A 162 -13.55 3.68 -8.92
N LEU A 163 -12.49 3.14 -9.53
CA LEU A 163 -11.80 3.74 -10.67
C LEU A 163 -12.72 3.84 -11.90
N ALA A 164 -13.53 2.82 -12.17
CA ALA A 164 -14.46 2.82 -13.30
C ALA A 164 -15.64 3.79 -13.09
N SER A 165 -16.11 3.96 -11.86
CA SER A 165 -17.26 4.85 -11.56
C SER A 165 -16.89 6.33 -11.52
N VAL A 166 -15.62 6.65 -11.27
CA VAL A 166 -15.13 8.01 -11.24
C VAL A 166 -14.48 8.28 -12.60
N ASN A 167 -15.21 8.93 -13.53
CA ASN A 167 -14.71 9.48 -14.81
C ASN A 167 -13.64 10.58 -14.64
N ARG A 168 -12.83 10.50 -13.58
CA ARG A 168 -11.69 11.36 -13.32
C ARG A 168 -10.48 10.46 -13.09
N PRO A 169 -9.33 10.76 -13.70
CA PRO A 169 -8.10 10.03 -13.40
C PRO A 169 -7.85 10.17 -11.91
N VAL A 170 -8.11 9.10 -11.17
CA VAL A 170 -7.84 9.08 -9.74
C VAL A 170 -6.32 9.14 -9.65
N THR A 171 -5.79 10.26 -9.18
CA THR A 171 -4.36 10.45 -8.84
C THR A 171 -3.86 9.42 -7.80
N VAL A 172 -4.81 8.69 -7.20
CA VAL A 172 -4.66 7.53 -6.31
C VAL A 172 -4.94 6.21 -7.06
N ALA A 173 -4.64 6.12 -8.36
CA ALA A 173 -4.58 4.84 -9.07
C ALA A 173 -3.42 4.04 -8.47
N ARG A 174 -3.72 3.27 -7.43
CA ARG A 174 -2.76 2.47 -6.69
C ARG A 174 -2.40 1.26 -7.53
N GLY A 175 -1.24 1.29 -8.16
CA GLY A 175 -0.58 0.09 -8.69
C GLY A 175 -0.10 -0.90 -7.62
N LEU A 176 -0.72 -0.95 -6.45
CA LEU A 176 -0.24 -1.72 -5.30
C LEU A 176 -1.21 -2.85 -4.96
N CYS A 177 -0.79 -4.08 -5.26
CA CYS A 177 -1.47 -5.33 -4.90
C CYS A 177 -1.61 -5.58 -3.37
N LYS A 178 -1.31 -4.59 -2.51
CA LYS A 178 -1.34 -4.71 -1.05
C LYS A 178 -1.87 -3.43 -0.41
N PRO A 179 -2.74 -3.51 0.61
CA PRO A 179 -3.19 -2.36 1.38
C PRO A 179 -2.04 -1.82 2.23
N VAL A 180 -1.30 -0.85 1.69
CA VAL A 180 -0.19 -0.16 2.37
C VAL A 180 -0.45 1.33 2.36
N TRP A 181 -0.03 2.01 3.43
CA TRP A 181 -0.04 3.46 3.51
C TRP A 181 0.70 4.07 2.32
N ASP A 182 0.16 5.17 1.79
CA ASP A 182 0.77 5.87 0.67
C ASP A 182 2.15 6.41 1.09
N PRO A 183 3.19 6.23 0.25
CA PRO A 183 4.52 6.77 0.50
C PRO A 183 4.53 8.25 0.90
N VAL A 184 3.62 9.07 0.37
CA VAL A 184 3.58 10.51 0.69
C VAL A 184 3.34 10.80 2.17
N LEU A 185 2.74 9.85 2.90
CA LEU A 185 2.51 9.98 4.34
C LEU A 185 3.77 9.65 5.16
N LEU A 186 4.70 8.88 4.60
CA LEU A 186 5.79 8.24 5.33
C LEU A 186 7.17 8.77 4.94
N LEU A 187 7.34 9.25 3.71
CA LEU A 187 8.65 9.66 3.22
C LEU A 187 9.18 10.92 3.92
N PRO A 188 10.50 11.02 4.13
CA PRO A 188 11.13 12.19 4.73
C PRO A 188 10.90 13.43 3.87
N CYS A 189 10.23 14.42 4.46
CA CYS A 189 10.00 15.75 3.89
C CYS A 189 9.51 16.69 5.00
N THR A 190 9.61 17.98 4.74
CA THR A 190 9.10 19.02 5.63
C THR A 190 7.57 18.95 5.74
N ARG A 191 7.03 19.65 6.74
CA ARG A 191 5.58 19.70 6.96
C ARG A 191 4.84 20.33 5.77
N SER A 192 5.40 21.39 5.20
CA SER A 192 4.81 22.10 4.05
C SER A 192 4.84 21.27 2.77
N GLU A 193 5.96 20.60 2.49
CA GLU A 193 6.09 19.66 1.37
C GLU A 193 5.06 18.53 1.49
N ARG A 194 4.96 17.90 2.67
CA ARG A 194 3.97 16.85 2.93
C ARG A 194 2.54 17.32 2.71
N ARG A 195 2.22 18.55 3.11
CA ARG A 195 0.90 19.14 2.90
C ARG A 195 0.58 19.26 1.41
N ARG A 196 1.53 19.72 0.57
CA ARG A 196 1.36 19.82 -0.89
C ARG A 196 1.19 18.45 -1.54
N LEU A 197 2.00 17.46 -1.15
CA LEU A 197 1.88 16.08 -1.62
C LEU A 197 0.50 15.48 -1.31
N ILE A 198 0.02 15.64 -0.07
CA ILE A 198 -1.31 15.18 0.33
C ILE A 198 -2.39 15.90 -0.48
N LYS A 199 -2.33 17.23 -0.56
CA LYS A 199 -3.30 18.02 -1.35
C LYS A 199 -3.35 17.57 -2.81
N TRP A 200 -2.20 17.31 -3.43
CA TRP A 200 -2.13 16.79 -4.79
C TRP A 200 -2.84 15.43 -4.91
N ARG A 201 -2.47 14.47 -4.05
CA ARG A 201 -3.04 13.12 -4.02
C ARG A 201 -4.55 13.09 -3.81
N ILE A 202 -5.12 14.08 -3.13
CA ILE A 202 -6.57 14.15 -2.88
C ILE A 202 -7.28 15.15 -3.81
N ALA A 203 -6.61 15.60 -4.88
CA ALA A 203 -7.10 16.54 -5.88
C ALA A 203 -7.56 17.90 -5.29
N TRP A 204 -6.89 18.37 -4.25
CA TRP A 204 -7.05 19.72 -3.66
C TRP A 204 -5.98 20.70 -4.11
N LEU A 205 -5.03 20.24 -4.92
CA LEU A 205 -4.01 21.05 -5.56
C LEU A 205 -3.94 20.70 -7.04
N PRO A 206 -4.19 21.65 -7.96
CA PRO A 206 -4.73 23.00 -7.74
C PRO A 206 -6.08 23.04 -6.98
N PRO A 207 -6.46 24.19 -6.37
CA PRO A 207 -7.74 24.32 -5.68
C PRO A 207 -8.92 24.01 -6.59
N THR A 208 -9.99 23.44 -6.02
CA THR A 208 -11.27 23.21 -6.71
C THR A 208 -12.36 24.03 -6.02
N PRO A 209 -13.18 24.84 -6.73
CA PRO A 209 -13.17 25.08 -8.19
C PRO A 209 -11.87 25.72 -8.68
N SER A 210 -11.51 25.51 -9.96
CA SER A 210 -10.24 26.00 -10.49
C SER A 210 -10.16 27.52 -10.38
N VAL A 211 -9.06 27.99 -9.83
CA VAL A 211 -8.74 29.42 -9.82
C VAL A 211 -8.03 29.80 -11.11
N GLU A 212 -8.08 31.07 -11.47
CA GLU A 212 -7.22 31.60 -12.53
C GLU A 212 -5.76 31.38 -12.17
N CYS A 213 -4.99 30.88 -13.14
CA CYS A 213 -3.56 30.74 -12.97
C CYS A 213 -2.89 32.11 -13.13
N GLN A 214 -1.82 32.36 -12.38
CA GLN A 214 -1.01 33.57 -12.52
C GLN A 214 -0.45 33.78 -13.94
N CYS A 215 -0.41 32.75 -14.79
CA CYS A 215 -0.06 32.89 -16.21
C CYS A 215 -1.21 33.43 -17.09
N GLY A 216 -2.37 33.77 -16.51
CA GLY A 216 -3.56 34.27 -17.22
C GLY A 216 -4.53 33.18 -17.71
N ALA A 217 -4.28 31.91 -17.43
CA ALA A 217 -5.21 30.84 -17.83
C ALA A 217 -6.45 30.80 -16.92
N ILE A 218 -7.64 30.83 -17.53
CA ILE A 218 -8.95 30.86 -16.85
C ILE A 218 -9.17 29.62 -15.96
N LYS A 219 -8.58 28.47 -16.33
CA LYS A 219 -8.71 27.21 -15.58
C LYS A 219 -7.33 26.65 -15.23
N GLY A 220 -6.80 27.03 -14.07
CA GLY A 220 -5.59 26.43 -13.50
C GLY A 220 -5.81 25.02 -12.95
N ASN A 221 -6.20 24.05 -13.79
CA ASN A 221 -6.37 22.65 -13.41
C ASN A 221 -5.04 21.86 -13.45
N GLN A 222 -5.04 20.61 -12.99
CA GLN A 222 -3.83 19.77 -12.95
C GLN A 222 -3.15 19.63 -14.33
N ASN A 223 -3.92 19.41 -15.40
CA ASN A 223 -3.39 19.27 -16.75
C ASN A 223 -2.74 20.57 -17.26
N HIS A 224 -3.35 21.72 -16.96
CA HIS A 224 -2.75 23.01 -17.28
C HIS A 224 -1.37 23.18 -16.64
N MET A 225 -1.15 22.66 -15.43
CA MET A 225 0.14 22.77 -14.74
C MET A 225 1.29 22.04 -15.44
N LEU A 226 1.00 21.14 -16.39
CA LEU A 226 2.04 20.50 -17.20
C LEU A 226 2.55 21.39 -18.35
N ILE A 227 1.74 22.35 -18.79
CA ILE A 227 2.05 23.26 -19.91
C ILE A 227 2.18 24.73 -19.47
N CYS A 228 1.93 25.03 -18.19
CA CYS A 228 1.99 26.38 -17.67
C CYS A 228 3.43 26.93 -17.76
N PRO A 229 3.64 28.15 -18.29
CA PRO A 229 4.97 28.75 -18.41
C PRO A 229 5.72 28.86 -17.07
N ALA A 230 4.99 28.99 -15.96
CA ALA A 230 5.58 29.09 -14.63
C ALA A 230 6.11 27.75 -14.07
N THR A 231 5.67 26.62 -14.62
CA THR A 231 6.03 25.27 -14.13
C THR A 231 6.74 24.42 -15.19
N ILE A 232 6.65 24.78 -16.48
CA ILE A 232 7.12 23.96 -17.61
C ILE A 232 8.58 23.55 -17.49
N THR A 233 9.46 24.43 -17.03
CA THR A 233 10.89 24.12 -16.85
C THR A 233 11.11 23.01 -15.82
N LEU A 234 10.34 23.01 -14.73
CA LEU A 234 10.38 21.95 -13.70
C LEU A 234 9.74 20.66 -14.19
N VAL A 235 8.70 20.76 -15.03
CA VAL A 235 8.06 19.61 -15.69
C VAL A 235 9.05 18.91 -16.62
N GLN A 236 9.72 19.66 -17.50
CA GLN A 236 10.73 19.14 -18.42
C GLN A 236 11.92 18.52 -17.67
N LYS A 237 12.38 19.18 -16.61
CA LYS A 237 13.45 18.64 -15.75
C LYS A 237 13.02 17.36 -15.03
N LEU A 238 11.79 17.30 -14.51
CA LEU A 238 11.29 16.10 -13.88
C LEU A 238 11.20 14.95 -14.89
N TRP A 239 10.69 15.22 -16.09
CA TRP A 239 10.60 14.24 -17.17
C TRP A 239 11.96 13.64 -17.52
N SER A 240 13.01 14.46 -17.65
CA SER A 240 14.36 13.98 -18.00
C SER A 240 15.05 13.17 -16.91
N LEU A 241 14.63 13.32 -15.65
CA LEU A 241 15.19 12.58 -14.51
C LEU A 241 14.48 11.24 -14.24
N MET A 242 13.36 10.95 -14.88
CA MET A 242 12.61 9.72 -14.65
C MET A 242 13.03 8.60 -15.62
N ASP A 243 13.28 7.43 -15.03
CA ASP A 243 13.53 6.18 -15.75
C ASP A 243 12.74 5.05 -15.07
N PRO A 244 11.81 4.37 -15.76
CA PRO A 244 11.43 4.58 -17.16
C PRO A 244 10.61 5.86 -17.38
N ALA A 245 10.55 6.32 -18.64
CA ALA A 245 9.72 7.46 -19.03
C ALA A 245 8.23 7.18 -18.76
N PRO A 246 7.44 8.18 -18.36
CA PRO A 246 6.03 8.00 -18.07
C PRO A 246 5.23 7.76 -19.37
N PRO A 247 4.21 6.88 -19.35
CA PRO A 247 3.33 6.69 -20.49
C PRO A 247 2.58 7.99 -20.86
N PRO A 248 2.27 8.24 -22.14
CA PRO A 248 1.67 9.48 -22.61
C PRO A 248 0.27 9.75 -22.03
N GLU A 249 -0.44 8.70 -21.61
CA GLU A 249 -1.79 8.77 -21.05
C GLU A 249 -1.82 9.09 -19.55
N VAL A 250 -0.66 9.07 -18.88
CA VAL A 250 -0.56 9.22 -17.43
C VAL A 250 0.00 10.60 -17.07
N HIS A 251 -0.67 11.28 -16.14
CA HIS A 251 -0.20 12.56 -15.63
C HIS A 251 1.17 12.42 -14.94
N LEU A 252 2.16 13.22 -15.36
CA LEU A 252 3.57 13.12 -14.92
C LEU A 252 3.74 13.06 -13.40
N ILE A 253 3.08 13.96 -12.67
CA ILE A 253 3.18 14.02 -11.21
C ILE A 253 2.61 12.76 -10.57
N ASP A 254 1.49 12.22 -11.08
CA ASP A 254 0.87 11.02 -10.51
C ASP A 254 1.72 9.78 -10.78
N TYR A 255 2.31 9.70 -11.98
CA TYR A 255 3.30 8.68 -12.30
C TYR A 255 4.47 8.71 -11.31
N ALA A 256 5.10 9.88 -11.12
CA ALA A 256 6.21 10.04 -10.20
C ALA A 256 5.83 9.61 -8.76
N LEU A 257 4.67 10.05 -8.28
CA LEU A 257 4.17 9.66 -6.96
C LEU A 257 3.90 8.15 -6.85
N ASN A 258 3.49 7.49 -7.93
CA ASN A 258 3.27 6.04 -7.97
C ASN A 258 4.58 5.24 -8.04
N CYS A 259 5.68 5.85 -8.50
CA CYS A 259 7.02 5.26 -8.48
C CYS A 259 7.74 5.36 -7.12
N LEU A 260 7.14 6.04 -6.13
CA LEU A 260 7.75 6.20 -4.81
C LEU A 260 7.89 4.87 -4.07
N PRO A 261 8.99 4.66 -3.33
CA PRO A 261 9.14 3.47 -2.51
C PRO A 261 8.16 3.50 -1.33
N ARG A 262 7.64 2.34 -0.95
CA ARG A 262 6.70 2.18 0.18
C ARG A 262 7.26 2.71 1.50
N PHE A 263 8.56 2.55 1.72
CA PHE A 263 9.26 2.97 2.91
C PHE A 263 10.66 3.45 2.56
N PHE A 264 11.15 4.46 3.27
CA PHE A 264 12.53 4.87 3.19
C PHE A 264 13.41 3.85 3.93
N LYS A 265 14.01 2.91 3.20
CA LYS A 265 15.02 1.98 3.75
C LYS A 265 16.43 2.39 3.38
N SER A 266 16.61 2.84 2.14
CA SER A 266 17.87 3.32 1.60
C SER A 266 17.61 4.33 0.49
N PRO A 267 18.60 5.18 0.14
CA PRO A 267 18.54 5.99 -1.06
C PRO A 267 18.35 5.12 -2.30
N GLY A 268 17.56 5.60 -3.26
CA GLY A 268 17.34 4.96 -4.57
C GLY A 268 17.20 6.03 -5.65
N THR A 269 16.94 5.61 -6.89
CA THR A 269 16.81 6.52 -8.06
C THR A 269 15.75 7.61 -7.87
N TRP A 270 14.71 7.32 -7.08
CA TRP A 270 13.70 8.32 -6.73
C TRP A 270 14.25 9.54 -5.98
N CYS A 271 15.38 9.41 -5.27
CA CYS A 271 16.01 10.54 -4.59
C CYS A 271 16.53 11.59 -5.56
N ASP A 272 16.82 11.23 -6.81
CA ASP A 272 17.39 12.14 -7.82
C ASP A 272 16.33 13.10 -8.38
N TRP A 273 15.10 12.63 -8.57
CA TRP A 273 13.98 13.46 -9.03
C TRP A 273 13.08 13.99 -7.92
N TRP A 274 13.15 13.46 -6.70
CA TRP A 274 12.31 13.87 -5.58
C TRP A 274 12.36 15.38 -5.26
N PRO A 275 13.55 16.02 -5.17
CA PRO A 275 13.64 17.48 -5.01
C PRO A 275 12.92 18.25 -6.12
N CYS A 276 13.03 17.78 -7.37
CA CYS A 276 12.39 18.41 -8.53
C CYS A 276 10.85 18.30 -8.44
N LEU A 277 10.33 17.14 -8.03
CA LEU A 277 8.91 16.94 -7.79
C LEU A 277 8.37 17.85 -6.68
N LEU A 278 9.11 17.98 -5.57
CA LEU A 278 8.72 18.86 -4.46
C LEU A 278 8.73 20.35 -4.85
N ALA A 279 9.71 20.76 -5.66
CA ALA A 279 9.79 22.10 -6.23
C ALA A 279 8.62 22.36 -7.19
N LEU A 280 8.29 21.41 -8.07
CA LEU A 280 7.16 21.51 -8.99
C LEU A 280 5.85 21.69 -8.23
N LEU A 281 5.60 20.89 -7.19
CA LEU A 281 4.41 21.04 -6.35
C LEU A 281 4.36 22.37 -5.59
N ARG A 282 5.51 22.96 -5.23
CA ARG A 282 5.56 24.32 -4.69
C ARG A 282 5.14 25.34 -5.74
N ALA A 283 5.70 25.25 -6.94
CA ALA A 283 5.38 26.16 -8.03
C ALA A 283 3.88 26.10 -8.37
N VAL A 284 3.27 24.91 -8.40
CA VAL A 284 1.82 24.75 -8.57
C VAL A 284 1.03 25.44 -7.45
N ASP A 285 1.41 25.27 -6.18
CA ASP A 285 0.73 25.93 -5.04
C ASP A 285 0.91 27.46 -5.11
N GLN A 286 2.06 27.95 -5.57
CA GLN A 286 2.30 29.39 -5.76
C GLN A 286 1.48 29.97 -6.90
N THR A 287 1.43 29.33 -8.07
CA THR A 287 0.74 29.84 -9.26
C THR A 287 -0.78 29.82 -9.14
N THR A 288 -1.30 29.06 -8.17
CA THR A 288 -2.74 28.88 -7.91
C THR A 288 -3.18 29.46 -6.56
N SER A 289 -2.25 30.08 -5.82
CA SER A 289 -2.52 30.77 -4.55
C SER A 289 -2.55 32.28 -4.77
N SER A 290 -3.48 32.94 -4.09
CA SER A 290 -3.52 34.41 -3.97
C SER A 290 -2.55 34.96 -2.91
N TYR A 291 -1.95 34.10 -2.08
CA TYR A 291 -1.03 34.49 -1.01
C TYR A 291 0.41 34.12 -1.34
N LYS A 292 1.35 34.98 -0.93
CA LYS A 292 2.79 34.68 -0.95
C LYS A 292 3.09 33.55 0.03
N LEU A 293 3.65 32.45 -0.48
CA LEU A 293 4.11 31.36 0.38
C LEU A 293 5.37 31.81 1.17
N PRO A 294 5.52 31.37 2.43
CA PRO A 294 6.74 31.59 3.18
C PRO A 294 7.97 31.05 2.45
N GLU A 295 9.12 31.67 2.70
CA GLU A 295 10.40 31.14 2.27
C GLU A 295 10.63 29.77 2.92
N GLU A 296 11.04 28.79 2.12
CA GLU A 296 11.34 27.44 2.62
C GLU A 296 12.78 27.09 2.24
N LYS A 297 13.37 26.19 3.03
CA LYS A 297 14.67 25.58 2.72
C LYS A 297 14.62 24.86 1.36
N ALA A 298 15.80 24.60 0.80
CA ALA A 298 15.95 23.83 -0.43
C ALA A 298 15.13 22.53 -0.41
N HIS A 299 14.40 22.29 -1.49
CA HIS A 299 13.47 21.16 -1.59
C HIS A 299 14.19 19.82 -1.51
N GLY A 300 13.64 18.90 -0.74
CA GLY A 300 14.23 17.56 -0.61
C GLY A 300 15.55 17.50 0.18
N GLN A 301 15.93 18.57 0.90
CA GLN A 301 17.15 18.59 1.72
C GLN A 301 17.19 17.45 2.75
N ILE A 302 16.05 17.11 3.37
CA ILE A 302 15.98 16.03 4.37
C ILE A 302 16.40 14.67 3.76
N PRO A 303 15.82 14.21 2.64
CA PRO A 303 16.31 13.05 1.91
C PRO A 303 17.78 13.12 1.51
N ILE A 304 18.28 14.28 1.07
CA ILE A 304 19.68 14.47 0.67
C ILE A 304 20.61 14.27 1.88
N ASP A 305 20.30 14.89 3.01
CA ASP A 305 21.07 14.77 4.25
C ASP A 305 21.06 13.33 4.78
N LEU A 306 19.90 12.66 4.70
CA LEU A 306 19.80 11.25 5.06
C LEU A 306 20.65 10.39 4.12
N ALA A 307 20.57 10.60 2.82
CA ALA A 307 21.37 9.86 1.84
C ALA A 307 22.88 10.06 2.07
N ALA A 308 23.32 11.28 2.38
CA ALA A 308 24.69 11.58 2.74
C ALA A 308 25.14 10.81 4.00
N LYS A 309 24.33 10.82 5.07
CA LYS A 309 24.59 10.05 6.31
C LYS A 309 24.65 8.55 6.06
N PHE A 310 23.78 8.02 5.20
CA PHE A 310 23.78 6.60 4.81
C PHE A 310 25.04 6.23 4.01
N ARG A 311 25.54 7.13 3.15
CA ARG A 311 26.79 6.91 2.40
C ARG A 311 28.01 6.95 3.33
N ALA A 312 28.01 7.84 4.33
CA ALA A 312 29.10 7.96 5.30
C ALA A 312 29.22 6.76 6.27
N THR A 313 28.11 6.08 6.56
CA THR A 313 28.06 4.95 7.50
C THR A 313 28.29 3.57 6.85
N LYS A 314 28.37 3.49 5.52
CA LYS A 314 28.80 2.24 4.85
C LYS A 314 30.33 2.14 4.96
N PRO A 315 30.89 1.14 5.68
CA PRO A 315 32.33 0.92 5.65
C PRO A 315 32.74 0.64 4.21
N THR A 316 33.68 1.42 3.70
CA THR A 316 34.41 1.15 2.48
C THR A 316 34.93 -0.27 2.60
N ARG A 317 34.42 -1.21 1.80
CA ARG A 317 35.03 -2.55 1.73
C ARG A 317 36.51 -2.31 1.41
N PRO A 318 37.47 -2.79 2.24
CA PRO A 318 38.87 -2.70 1.87
C PRO A 318 39.04 -3.38 0.51
N HIS A 319 39.84 -2.73 -0.35
CA HIS A 319 40.16 -3.21 -1.68
C HIS A 319 40.46 -4.71 -1.63
N ARG A 320 39.79 -5.49 -2.49
CA ARG A 320 40.16 -6.88 -2.73
C ARG A 320 41.65 -6.88 -3.09
N ILE A 321 42.46 -7.49 -2.23
CA ILE A 321 43.82 -7.90 -2.55
C ILE A 321 43.74 -8.71 -3.85
N PRO A 322 44.50 -8.37 -4.92
CA PRO A 322 44.54 -9.20 -6.11
C PRO A 322 45.00 -10.61 -5.72
N PRO A 323 44.44 -11.67 -6.31
CA PRO A 323 44.95 -13.01 -6.05
C PRO A 323 46.43 -13.07 -6.42
N PRO A 324 47.26 -13.80 -5.65
CA PRO A 324 48.68 -13.93 -5.95
C PRO A 324 48.84 -14.62 -7.30
N THR A 325 49.73 -14.08 -8.13
CA THR A 325 50.19 -14.68 -9.38
C THR A 325 50.66 -16.11 -9.09
N GLN A 326 50.00 -17.10 -9.69
CA GLN A 326 50.44 -18.48 -9.60
C GLN A 326 51.72 -18.65 -10.44
N GLU A 327 52.86 -18.86 -9.77
CA GLU A 327 54.01 -19.49 -10.41
C GLU A 327 53.69 -20.98 -10.65
N PRO A 328 54.18 -21.57 -11.76
CA PRO A 328 53.91 -22.97 -12.08
C PRO A 328 54.73 -23.90 -11.17
N VAL A 329 54.02 -24.69 -10.36
CA VAL A 329 54.62 -25.78 -9.58
C VAL A 329 54.87 -26.99 -10.49
N PRO A 330 56.07 -27.60 -10.48
CA PRO A 330 56.37 -28.80 -11.27
C PRO A 330 55.78 -30.07 -10.65
N GLY A 331 55.12 -30.89 -11.49
CA GLY A 331 55.02 -32.36 -11.41
C GLY A 331 54.66 -33.00 -10.08
N ASP A 332 53.38 -33.32 -9.88
CA ASP A 332 52.88 -34.10 -8.74
C ASP A 332 52.98 -35.62 -9.04
N PRO A 333 53.70 -36.43 -8.23
CA PRO A 333 53.92 -37.85 -8.51
C PRO A 333 52.98 -38.75 -7.68
N PHE A 334 51.66 -38.64 -7.82
CA PHE A 334 50.75 -39.59 -7.14
C PHE A 334 49.41 -39.83 -7.88
N PRO A 335 49.31 -40.84 -8.78
CA PRO A 335 48.02 -41.26 -9.33
C PRO A 335 47.66 -42.73 -9.04
N HIS A 336 47.83 -43.23 -7.80
CA HIS A 336 47.57 -44.66 -7.51
C HIS A 336 46.68 -45.01 -6.31
N LEU A 337 45.94 -44.08 -5.71
CA LEU A 337 45.12 -44.39 -4.52
C LEU A 337 43.60 -44.20 -4.63
N LEU A 338 43.05 -43.93 -5.81
CA LEU A 338 41.59 -43.76 -5.99
C LEU A 338 40.89 -44.72 -6.96
N SER A 339 41.58 -45.74 -7.51
CA SER A 339 40.98 -46.69 -8.45
C SER A 339 40.45 -47.99 -7.83
N LYS A 340 40.41 -48.13 -6.50
CA LYS A 340 40.08 -49.41 -5.83
C LYS A 340 38.91 -49.42 -4.84
N ILE A 341 38.04 -48.41 -4.82
CA ILE A 341 36.83 -48.48 -3.97
C ILE A 341 35.58 -48.15 -4.80
N SER A 342 34.65 -49.11 -4.79
CA SER A 342 33.25 -49.00 -5.21
C SER A 342 32.87 -49.49 -6.62
N THR A 343 33.22 -50.74 -6.93
CA THR A 343 32.36 -51.64 -7.71
C THR A 343 31.37 -52.35 -6.78
N VAL A 344 30.10 -51.91 -6.76
CA VAL A 344 28.98 -52.71 -6.24
C VAL A 344 27.86 -52.70 -7.28
N PRO A 345 27.35 -53.87 -7.73
CA PRO A 345 26.36 -53.94 -8.81
C PRO A 345 24.96 -53.47 -8.35
N ARG A 346 24.28 -52.69 -9.19
CA ARG A 346 22.87 -52.32 -9.01
C ARG A 346 21.95 -53.50 -9.39
N GLN A 347 21.15 -53.99 -8.45
CA GLN A 347 19.99 -54.84 -8.76
C GLN A 347 18.82 -53.97 -9.26
N PRO A 348 18.04 -54.44 -10.26
CA PRO A 348 16.81 -53.78 -10.69
C PRO A 348 15.65 -54.03 -9.70
N PRO A 349 14.68 -53.10 -9.60
CA PRO A 349 13.57 -53.20 -8.66
C PRO A 349 12.55 -54.29 -9.05
N PRO A 350 11.83 -54.88 -8.07
CA PRO A 350 10.80 -55.88 -8.34
C PRO A 350 9.53 -55.25 -8.95
N SER A 351 9.01 -55.92 -9.97
CA SER A 351 7.72 -55.66 -10.63
C SER A 351 6.53 -55.93 -9.71
N VAL A 352 5.62 -54.96 -9.57
CA VAL A 352 4.34 -55.10 -8.85
C VAL A 352 3.24 -55.45 -9.86
N PRO A 353 2.35 -56.43 -9.59
CA PRO A 353 1.33 -56.88 -10.55
C PRO A 353 0.13 -55.93 -10.63
N ALA A 354 -0.44 -55.86 -11.83
CA ALA A 354 -1.68 -55.17 -12.17
C ALA A 354 -2.86 -55.72 -11.34
N ARG A 355 -3.65 -54.80 -10.76
CA ARG A 355 -4.93 -55.13 -10.11
C ARG A 355 -6.05 -54.86 -11.11
N ASN A 356 -6.69 -55.94 -11.56
CA ASN A 356 -7.89 -55.95 -12.37
C ASN A 356 -9.06 -55.28 -11.62
N CYS A 357 -9.77 -54.38 -12.29
CA CYS A 357 -11.13 -54.01 -11.95
C CYS A 357 -12.06 -54.81 -12.87
N ALA A 358 -12.85 -55.70 -12.27
CA ALA A 358 -14.13 -56.14 -12.81
C ALA A 358 -15.22 -55.31 -12.12
#